data_AF-A0AA37N7J5-F1
#
_entry.id   AF-A0AA37N7J5-F1
#
_cell.length_a   1.000
_cell.length_b   1.000
_cell.length_c   1.000
_cell.angle_alpha   90.00
_cell.angle_beta   90.00
_cell.angle_gamma   90.00
#
_symmetry.space_group_name_H-M   'P 1'
#
loop_
_entity.id
_entity.type
_entity.pdbx_description
1 polymer ?
#
loop_
_entity_poly.entity_id
_entity_poly.type
_entity_poly.pdbx_seq_one_letter_code
_entity_poly.pdbx_strand_id
1 'polypeptide(L)' 'MEFKLHSEYQPTGDQPQAIEALVKGFKEGSQFETLLGVTGFGKTFTMANAIQQLQKSTLIIARNKTLAS' A
#
# COMPACT_ATOMS: atom_id res chain seq x y z
N MET A 1 -14.73 -11.37 5.71
CA MET A 1 -14.36 -11.29 4.28
C MET A 1 -12.89 -10.92 4.22
N GLU A 2 -12.12 -11.59 3.38
CA GLU A 2 -10.68 -11.35 3.22
C GLU A 2 -10.46 -10.40 2.04
N PHE A 3 -9.56 -9.43 2.19
CA PHE A 3 -9.17 -8.56 1.08
C PHE A 3 -8.29 -9.36 0.11
N LYS A 4 -8.71 -9.48 -1.15
CA LYS A 4 -7.98 -10.17 -2.21
C LYS A 4 -7.69 -9.18 -3.34
N LEU A 5 -6.43 -8.86 -3.54
CA LEU A 5 -5.96 -8.04 -4.65
C LEU A 5 -6.05 -8.87 -5.94
N HIS A 6 -6.74 -8.32 -6.93
CA HIS A 6 -6.78 -8.88 -8.27
C HIS A 6 -5.95 -7.98 -9.19
N SER A 7 -4.95 -8.55 -9.84
CA SER A 7 -4.01 -7.84 -10.71
C SER A 7 -3.34 -8.84 -11.64
N GLU A 8 -3.11 -8.44 -12.90
CA GLU A 8 -2.27 -9.18 -13.85
C GLU A 8 -0.78 -8.94 -13.60
N TYR A 9 -0.45 -7.90 -12.82
CA TYR A 9 0.91 -7.49 -12.50
C TYR A 9 1.32 -7.99 -11.12
N GLN A 10 2.59 -8.33 -10.99
CA GLN A 10 3.26 -8.60 -9.71
C GLN A 10 4.07 -7.37 -9.27
N PRO A 11 4.33 -7.19 -7.97
CA PRO A 11 5.24 -6.14 -7.51
C PRO A 11 6.63 -6.30 -8.12
N THR A 12 7.17 -5.21 -8.69
CA THR A 12 8.49 -5.20 -9.35
C THR A 12 9.35 -4.04 -8.87
N GLY A 13 10.65 -4.05 -9.21
CA GLY A 13 11.61 -3.04 -8.76
C GLY A 13 11.69 -3.00 -7.23
N ASP A 14 11.64 -1.80 -6.65
CA ASP A 14 11.71 -1.61 -5.18
C ASP A 14 10.36 -1.80 -4.47
N GLN A 15 9.27 -2.09 -5.21
CA GLN A 15 7.95 -2.27 -4.61
C GLN A 15 7.89 -3.39 -3.57
N PRO A 16 8.47 -4.61 -3.78
CA PRO A 16 8.42 -5.68 -2.79
C PRO A 16 9.03 -5.25 -1.45
N GLN A 17 10.18 -4.58 -1.47
CA GLN A 17 10.88 -4.11 -0.28
C GLN A 17 10.08 -3.01 0.44
N ALA A 18 9.48 -2.08 -0.32
CA ALA A 18 8.62 -1.05 0.25
C ALA A 18 7.38 -1.65 0.94
N ILE A 19 6.76 -2.66 0.33
CA ILE A 19 5.62 -3.38 0.92
C ILE A 19 6.04 -4.06 2.23
N GLU A 20 7.16 -4.79 2.21
CA GLU A 20 7.67 -5.48 3.39
C GLU A 20 7.96 -4.52 4.54
N ALA A 21 8.63 -3.39 4.25
CA ALA A 21 8.94 -2.37 5.25
C ALA A 21 7.67 -1.80 5.89
N LEU A 22 6.66 -1.43 5.10
CA LEU A 22 5.38 -0.92 5.60
C LEU A 22 4.65 -1.95 6.47
N VAL A 23 4.59 -3.20 6.01
CA VAL A 23 3.91 -4.30 6.73
C VAL A 23 4.63 -4.60 8.05
N LYS A 24 5.96 -4.61 8.04
CA LYS A 24 6.79 -4.82 9.22
C LYS A 24 6.59 -3.69 10.23
N GLY A 25 6.75 -2.43 9.82
CA GLY A 25 6.56 -1.27 10.70
C GLY A 25 5.20 -1.26 11.37
N PHE A 26 4.13 -1.54 10.59
CA PHE A 26 2.78 -1.67 11.13
C PHE A 26 2.67 -2.80 12.18
N LYS A 27 3.23 -3.98 11.90
CA LYS A 27 3.20 -5.12 12.84
C LYS A 27 4.02 -4.89 14.10
N GLU A 28 5.08 -4.09 14.02
CA GLU A 28 5.90 -3.67 15.16
C GLU A 28 5.21 -2.57 16.01
N GLY A 29 4.02 -2.12 15.61
CA GLY A 29 3.24 -1.12 16.35
C GLY A 29 3.63 0.32 16.01
N SER A 30 4.38 0.54 14.93
CA SER A 30 4.63 1.88 14.40
C SER A 30 3.31 2.54 14.01
N GLN A 31 3.02 3.69 14.60
CA GLN A 31 1.78 4.44 14.34
C GLN A 31 1.85 5.22 13.03
N PHE A 32 3.05 5.57 12.57
CA PHE A 32 3.26 6.46 11.43
C PHE A 32 4.32 5.87 10.51
N GLU A 33 3.92 5.59 9.27
CA GLU A 33 4.80 5.09 8.22
C GLU A 33 4.73 6.04 7.01
N THR A 34 5.85 6.22 6.32
CA THR A 34 5.93 7.08 5.12
C THR A 34 6.43 6.28 3.93
N LEU A 35 5.58 6.11 2.92
CA LEU A 35 5.98 5.55 1.63
C LEU A 35 6.60 6.65 0.75
N LEU A 36 7.93 6.74 0.76
CA LEU A 36 8.67 7.60 -0.17
C LEU A 36 8.75 6.93 -1.54
N GLY A 37 8.08 7.50 -2.54
CA GLY A 37 8.12 6.98 -3.91
C GLY A 37 8.01 8.08 -4.94
N VAL A 38 8.74 7.94 -6.04
CA VAL A 38 8.68 8.87 -7.19
C VAL A 38 7.33 8.76 -7.92
N THR A 39 6.98 9.76 -8.74
CA THR A 39 5.76 9.74 -9.55
C THR A 39 5.84 8.62 -10.59
N GLY A 40 4.72 7.93 -10.85
CA GLY A 40 4.68 6.80 -11.80
C GLY A 40 5.15 5.45 -11.25
N PHE A 41 5.70 5.39 -10.03
CA PHE A 41 6.22 4.17 -9.42
C PHE A 41 5.14 3.15 -8.95
N GLY A 42 3.85 3.45 -9.15
CA GLY A 42 2.77 2.55 -8.74
C GLY A 42 2.48 2.54 -7.24
N LYS A 43 2.58 3.69 -6.55
CA LYS A 43 2.31 3.82 -5.10
C LYS A 43 0.96 3.23 -4.67
N THR A 44 -0.09 3.36 -5.49
CA THR A 44 -1.40 2.75 -5.23
C THR A 44 -1.31 1.22 -5.17
N PHE A 45 -0.56 0.61 -6.09
CA PHE A 45 -0.38 -0.84 -6.14
C PHE A 45 0.46 -1.34 -4.97
N THR A 46 1.50 -0.61 -4.58
CA THR A 46 2.27 -0.86 -3.35
C THR A 46 1.36 -0.87 -2.13
N MET A 47 0.52 0.16 -1.96
CA MET A 47 -0.41 0.23 -0.82
C MET A 47 -1.46 -0.87 -0.85
N ALA A 48 -1.99 -1.25 -2.01
CA ALA A 48 -2.96 -2.33 -2.13
C ALA A 48 -2.38 -3.69 -1.69
N ASN A 49 -1.11 -3.97 -2.04
CA ASN A 49 -0.41 -5.16 -1.57
C ASN A 49 -0.19 -5.13 -0.05
N ALA A 50 0.18 -3.97 0.52
CA ALA A 50 0.31 -3.83 1.97
C ALA A 50 -1.03 -4.07 2.69
N ILE A 51 -2.14 -3.51 2.19
CA ILE A 51 -3.49 -3.72 2.73
C ILE A 51 -3.88 -5.21 2.67
N GLN A 52 -3.58 -5.90 1.56
CA GLN A 52 -3.79 -7.34 1.46
C GLN A 52 -2.98 -8.12 2.51
N GLN A 53 -1.73 -7.75 2.79
CA GLN A 53 -0.95 -8.49 3.79
C GLN A 53 -1.40 -8.21 5.23
N LEU A 54 -1.95 -7.02 5.49
CA LEU A 54 -2.37 -6.60 6.82
C LEU A 54 -3.79 -7.04 7.18
N GLN A 55 -4.68 -7.20 6.19
CA GLN A 55 -6.07 -7.61 6.40
C GLN A 55 -6.80 -6.74 7.44
N LYS A 56 -6.59 -5.42 7.36
CA LYS A 56 -7.24 -4.42 8.22
C LYS A 56 -8.20 -3.57 7.41
N SER A 57 -9.33 -3.21 8.02
CA SER A 57 -10.21 -2.17 7.47
C SER A 57 -9.41 -0.88 7.34
N THR A 58 -9.36 -0.32 6.13
CA THR A 58 -8.47 0.78 5.79
C THR A 58 -9.27 1.95 5.22
N LEU A 59 -8.95 3.17 5.65
CA LEU A 59 -9.49 4.41 5.13
C LEU A 59 -8.42 5.11 4.27
N ILE A 60 -8.75 5.41 3.02
CA ILE A 60 -7.88 6.19 2.12
C ILE A 60 -8.44 7.62 2.05
N ILE A 61 -7.59 8.61 2.31
CA ILE A 61 -7.95 10.03 2.28
C ILE A 61 -7.16 10.70 1.15
N ALA A 62 -7.87 11.33 0.22
CA ALA A 62 -7.29 12.08 -0.90
C ALA A 62 -7.58 13.58 -0.75
N ARG A 63 -6.70 14.43 -1.30
CA ARG A 63 -6.81 15.90 -1.22
C ARG A 63 -7.99 16.48 -2.01
N ASN A 64 -8.48 15.76 -3.03
CA ASN A 64 -9.58 16.24 -3.88
C ASN A 64 -10.41 15.07 -4.41
N LYS A 65 -11.57 15.40 -4.99
CA LYS A 65 -12.53 14.42 -5.51
C LYS A 65 -12.01 13.65 -6.71
N THR A 66 -11.26 14.29 -7.61
CA THR A 66 -10.72 13.66 -8.83
C THR A 66 -9.72 12.55 -8.53
N LEU A 67 -8.95 12.66 -7.45
CA LEU A 67 -8.03 11.60 -7.00
C LEU A 67 -8.72 10.51 -6.18
N ALA A 68 -9.90 10.79 -5.64
CA ALA A 68 -10.67 9.84 -4.84
C ALA A 68 -11.59 8.95 -5.69
N SER A 69 -12.05 9.48 -6.81
CA SER A 69 -12.94 8.81 -7.77
C SER A 69 -12.23 7.73 -8.57
#